data_AF-A0A2D6Y5L6-F1
#
_entry.id   AF-A0A2D6Y5L6-F1
#
_cell.length_a   1.000
_cell.length_b   1.000
_cell.length_c   1.000
_cell.angle_alpha   90.00
_cell.angle_beta   90.00
_cell.angle_gamma   90.00
#
_symmetry.space_group_name_H-M   'P 1'
#
loop_
_entity.id
_entity.type
_entity.pdbx_description
1 polymer ?
#
loop_
_entity_poly.entity_id
_entity_poly.type
_entity_poly.pdbx_seq_one_letter_code
_entity_poly.pdbx_strand_id
1 'polypeptide(L)' 'MLTGKDAVKAGSVSAEGPTREFAEAQTQRMLPKNAQNPEFQCKEKDVGSSSRWRCIARWSD' A
#
# COMPACT_ATOMS: atom_id res chain seq x y z
N MET A 1 35.52 -6.81 -5.35
CA MET A 1 34.19 -6.31 -5.75
C MET A 1 33.18 -7.24 -5.14
N LEU A 2 32.25 -6.77 -4.30
CA LEU A 2 30.99 -7.43 -3.86
C LEU A 2 30.46 -6.63 -2.66
N THR A 3 30.15 -5.35 -2.89
CA THR A 3 29.38 -4.57 -1.90
C THR A 3 27.93 -4.83 -2.24
N GLY A 4 27.31 -5.80 -1.56
CA GLY A 4 25.88 -6.06 -1.67
C GLY A 4 25.10 -4.78 -1.39
N LYS A 5 24.65 -4.12 -2.46
CA LYS A 5 23.85 -2.89 -2.45
C LYS A 5 22.58 -3.05 -3.27
N ASP A 6 22.15 -4.29 -3.51
CA ASP A 6 20.77 -4.57 -3.88
C ASP A 6 19.94 -4.62 -2.59
N ALA A 7 19.90 -3.48 -1.89
CA ALA A 7 18.81 -3.24 -0.98
C ALA A 7 17.58 -3.12 -1.89
N VAL A 8 16.92 -4.24 -2.16
CA VAL A 8 15.59 -4.30 -2.78
C VAL A 8 14.81 -3.16 -2.17
N LYS A 9 14.53 -2.12 -2.94
CA LYS A 9 14.03 -0.85 -2.41
C LYS A 9 12.55 -1.03 -2.13
N ALA A 10 12.25 -1.80 -1.09
CA ALA A 10 10.91 -2.15 -0.71
C ALA A 10 10.20 -0.89 -0.18
N GLY A 11 9.09 -0.55 -0.82
CA GLY A 11 8.28 0.62 -0.51
C GLY A 11 6.94 0.23 0.08
N SER A 12 6.30 1.17 0.77
CA SER A 12 4.90 1.03 1.14
C SER A 12 4.17 2.36 1.02
N VAL A 13 2.93 2.31 0.55
CA VAL A 13 1.97 3.41 0.54
C VAL A 13 0.69 2.93 1.18
N SER A 14 -0.05 3.85 1.78
CA SER A 14 -1.32 3.54 2.39
C SER A 14 -2.31 4.66 2.16
N ALA A 15 -3.56 4.30 1.90
CA ALA A 15 -4.66 5.23 1.79
C ALA A 15 -5.85 4.76 2.63
N GLU A 16 -6.66 5.73 3.06
CA GLU A 16 -7.89 5.50 3.80
C GLU A 16 -9.10 5.95 2.99
N GLY A 17 -10.23 5.29 3.20
CA GLY A 17 -11.45 5.52 2.46
C GLY A 17 -12.70 5.13 3.25
N PRO A 18 -13.88 5.61 2.83
CA PRO A 18 -15.15 5.15 3.39
C PRO A 18 -15.44 3.69 3.02
N THR A 19 -14.97 3.21 1.87
CA THR A 19 -15.11 1.81 1.43
C THR A 19 -13.75 1.20 1.07
N ARG A 20 -13.71 -0.13 1.01
CA ARG A 20 -12.52 -0.90 0.62
C ARG A 20 -12.02 -0.49 -0.76
N GLU A 21 -12.92 -0.40 -1.74
CA GLU A 21 -12.59 -0.12 -3.14
C GLU A 21 -12.00 1.29 -3.28
N PHE A 22 -12.50 2.26 -2.50
CA PHE A 22 -11.97 3.61 -2.51
C PHE A 22 -10.56 3.66 -1.92
N ALA A 23 -10.34 3.02 -0.78
CA ALA A 23 -9.03 2.94 -0.15
C ALA A 23 -8.03 2.20 -1.05
N GLU A 24 -8.45 1.13 -1.73
CA GLU A 24 -7.63 0.35 -2.66
C GLU A 24 -7.26 1.18 -3.90
N ALA A 25 -8.23 1.82 -4.54
CA ALA A 25 -8.01 2.67 -5.72
C ALA A 25 -7.07 3.85 -5.42
N GLN A 26 -7.21 4.47 -4.24
CA GLN A 26 -6.27 5.51 -3.83
C GLN A 26 -4.86 4.96 -3.61
N THR A 27 -4.74 3.79 -2.97
CA THR A 27 -3.46 3.14 -2.74
C THR A 27 -2.79 2.76 -4.07
N GLN A 28 -3.56 2.23 -5.05
CA GLN A 28 -3.09 1.93 -6.40
C GLN A 28 -2.56 3.17 -7.13
N ARG A 29 -3.25 4.31 -7.00
CA ARG A 29 -2.79 5.58 -7.61
C ARG A 29 -1.49 6.11 -7.02
N MET A 30 -1.18 5.74 -5.78
CA MET A 30 0.05 6.14 -5.10
C MET A 30 1.22 5.18 -5.38
N LEU A 31 0.97 4.03 -6.01
CA LEU A 31 2.04 3.11 -6.37
C LEU A 31 2.94 3.72 -7.44
N PRO A 32 4.27 3.55 -7.29
CA PRO A 32 5.20 3.96 -8.33
C PRO A 32 5.09 3.03 -9.55
N LYS A 33 5.37 3.55 -10.74
CA LYS A 33 5.20 2.81 -12.02
C LYS A 33 6.11 1.58 -12.14
N ASN A 34 7.22 1.56 -11.41
CA ASN A 34 8.18 0.47 -11.32
C ASN A 34 7.91 -0.49 -10.14
N ALA A 35 6.79 -0.35 -9.43
CA ALA A 35 6.45 -1.27 -8.34
C ALA A 35 6.32 -2.70 -8.87
N GLN A 36 7.23 -3.59 -8.48
CA GLN A 36 7.11 -5.00 -8.80
C GLN A 36 6.27 -5.72 -7.75
N ASN A 37 5.31 -6.51 -8.23
CA ASN A 37 4.41 -7.34 -7.43
C ASN A 37 3.82 -6.62 -6.20
N PRO A 38 3.02 -5.55 -6.39
CA PRO A 38 2.43 -4.84 -5.27
C PRO A 38 1.43 -5.73 -4.52
N GLU A 39 1.73 -6.01 -3.25
CA GLU A 39 0.84 -6.71 -2.33
C GLU A 39 -0.09 -5.69 -1.64
N PHE A 40 -1.39 -5.88 -1.76
CA PHE A 40 -2.40 -5.03 -1.12
C PHE A 40 -2.97 -5.70 0.12
N GLN A 41 -2.95 -5.00 1.24
CA GLN A 41 -3.60 -5.39 2.48
C GLN A 41 -4.61 -4.34 2.90
N CYS A 42 -5.89 -4.68 2.82
CA CYS A 42 -6.99 -3.83 3.25
C CYS A 42 -7.56 -4.34 4.57
N LYS A 43 -7.69 -3.43 5.53
CA LYS A 43 -8.36 -3.68 6.80
C LYS A 43 -9.42 -2.63 7.05
N GLU A 44 -10.56 -3.08 7.52
CA GLU A 44 -11.55 -2.21 8.13
C GLU A 44 -11.02 -1.75 9.49
N LYS A 45 -11.32 -0.50 9.82
CA LYS A 45 -10.96 0.17 11.05
C LYS A 45 -12.20 0.91 11.55
N ASP A 46 -12.70 0.48 12.68
CA ASP A 46 -13.74 1.21 13.39
C ASP A 46 -13.18 2.51 13.95
N VAL A 47 -13.81 3.63 13.57
CA VAL A 47 -13.48 4.98 14.04
C VAL A 47 -14.72 5.59 14.67
N GLY A 48 -14.94 5.22 15.94
CA GLY A 48 -16.09 5.67 16.71
C GLY A 48 -17.39 5.10 16.14
N SER A 49 -18.28 5.97 15.68
CA SER A 49 -19.59 5.60 15.14
C SER A 49 -19.59 5.25 13.65
N SER A 50 -18.43 5.16 13.00
CA SER A 50 -18.29 4.87 11.58
C SER A 50 -17.17 3.88 11.32
N SER A 51 -17.32 3.06 10.29
CA SER A 51 -16.25 2.20 9.79
C SER A 51 -15.48 2.94 8.70
N ARG A 52 -14.15 2.81 8.69
CA ARG A 52 -13.27 3.26 7.61
C ARG A 52 -12.43 2.10 7.13
N TRP A 53 -12.08 2.12 5.86
CA TRP A 53 -11.16 1.15 5.28
C TRP A 53 -9.79 1.77 5.13
N ARG A 54 -8.75 1.05 5.54
CA ARG A 54 -7.35 1.39 5.30
C ARG A 54 -6.73 0.30 4.45
N CYS A 55 -6.22 0.68 3.28
CA CYS A 55 -5.46 -0.21 2.42
C CYS A 55 -3.99 0.21 2.43
N ILE A 56 -3.12 -0.77 2.44
CA ILE A 56 -1.66 -0.61 2.41
C ILE A 56 -1.17 -1.44 1.23
N ALA A 57 -0.45 -0.82 0.30
CA ALA A 57 0.28 -1.54 -0.73
C ALA A 57 1.76 -1.56 -0.38
N ARG A 58 2.36 -2.75 -0.47
CA ARG A 58 3.80 -2.97 -0.33
C ARG A 58 4.34 -3.51 -1.62
N TRP A 59 5.48 -3.04 -2.06
CA TRP A 59 6.13 -3.54 -3.26
C TRP A 59 7.63 -3.61 -3.03
N SER A 60 8.25 -4.43 -3.86
CA SER A 60 9.69 -4.48 -4.02
C SER A 60 10.06 -3.73 -5.30
N ASP A 61 11.20 -3.05 -5.30
CA ASP A 61 11.82 -2.51 -6.52
C ASP A 61 12.58 -3.62 -7.24
#